data_AF-A0A9J7DIZ7-F1
#
_entry.id   AF-A0A9J7DIZ7-F1
#
_cell.length_a   1.000
_cell.length_b   1.000
_cell.length_c   1.000
_cell.angle_alpha   90.00
_cell.angle_beta   90.00
_cell.angle_gamma   90.00
#
_symmetry.space_group_name_H-M   'P 1'
#
loop_
_entity.id
_entity.type
_entity.pdbx_description
1 polymer ?
#
loop_
_entity_poly.entity_id
_entity_poly.type
_entity_poly.pdbx_seq_one_letter_code
_entity_poly.pdbx_strand_id
1 'polypeptide(L)'
;MSALIIFLTNYHNTDQRLLTTSIYDPIYPISDVSFPAVSICSMNRISNESAKLYARELQRKDPRKRSAEYFYGQIKYLQYNYYEPGEMPDYEKALKFQRFLDIYDRKDDELFFNTRRRMAMLTPNCSSILKVCRLGGEDADCLREFTETFTARGLCCTFNRNRNSHTAPDPSSGSVEVRIVEGGKNTFLALKPRIFQTIDEVRYYKPEVRNCMFNDELPDVFGKSYTYSNCISYCRTRSQVVLCECLPFMANSLNISSSTAFCTLQHRGCLMRYDCE
;
A
#
# COMPACT_ATOMS: atom_id res chain seq x y z
N MET A 1 -65.03 12.58 41.62
CA MET A 1 -64.29 13.56 40.81
C MET A 1 -62.93 12.97 40.54
N SER A 2 -62.71 12.46 39.33
CA SER A 2 -61.44 11.85 38.93
C SER A 2 -60.70 12.87 38.07
N ALA A 3 -59.56 13.35 38.52
CA ALA A 3 -58.70 14.26 37.76
C ALA A 3 -57.61 13.45 37.05
N LEU A 4 -57.52 13.60 35.73
CA LEU A 4 -56.43 13.07 34.91
C LEU A 4 -55.37 14.18 34.78
N ILE A 5 -54.21 14.00 35.39
CA ILE A 5 -53.09 14.93 35.25
C ILE A 5 -52.13 14.33 34.22
N ILE A 6 -52.05 14.96 33.05
CA ILE A 6 -51.13 14.59 31.98
C ILE A 6 -49.86 15.43 32.15
N PHE A 7 -48.74 14.77 32.44
CA PHE A 7 -47.42 15.38 32.33
C PHE A 7 -46.95 15.27 30.88
N LEU A 8 -47.01 16.38 30.15
CA LEU A 8 -46.27 16.51 28.89
C LEU A 8 -44.82 16.85 29.23
N THR A 9 -43.99 15.83 29.36
CA THR A 9 -42.53 16.02 29.35
C THR A 9 -42.14 16.45 27.94
N ASN A 10 -41.80 17.73 27.80
CA ASN A 10 -41.17 18.23 26.59
C ASN A 10 -39.75 17.66 26.57
N TYR A 11 -39.62 16.43 26.07
CA TYR A 11 -38.32 15.85 25.79
C TYR A 11 -37.73 16.72 24.68
N HIS A 12 -36.83 17.63 25.04
CA HIS A 12 -35.90 18.23 24.10
C HIS A 12 -35.03 17.09 23.56
N ASN A 13 -35.57 16.29 22.65
CA ASN A 13 -34.77 15.76 21.57
C ASN A 13 -34.26 17.03 20.90
N THR A 14 -32.99 17.34 21.19
CA THR A 14 -32.22 18.26 20.39
C THR A 14 -32.54 17.94 18.94
N ASP A 15 -32.91 18.97 18.21
CA ASP A 15 -33.28 18.98 16.80
C ASP A 15 -32.05 18.56 15.96
N GLN A 16 -31.60 17.31 16.15
CA GLN A 16 -30.69 16.65 15.23
C GLN A 16 -31.53 16.43 13.99
N ARG A 17 -31.53 17.43 13.11
CA ARG A 17 -31.95 17.27 11.72
C ARG A 17 -31.28 16.00 11.22
N LEU A 18 -32.07 14.92 11.09
CA LEU A 18 -31.55 13.65 10.60
C LEU A 18 -31.05 13.92 9.19
N LEU A 19 -29.74 13.85 9.00
CA LEU A 19 -29.16 13.85 7.67
C LEU A 19 -29.52 12.51 7.04
N THR A 20 -30.40 12.54 6.06
CA THR A 20 -30.77 11.35 5.28
C THR A 20 -29.89 11.26 4.04
N THR A 21 -29.33 10.08 3.77
CA THR A 21 -28.61 9.82 2.53
C THR A 21 -29.64 9.43 1.47
N SER A 22 -29.65 10.18 0.36
CA SER A 22 -30.43 9.83 -0.82
C SER A 22 -29.50 9.71 -2.02
N ILE A 23 -29.86 8.85 -2.98
CA ILE A 23 -29.12 8.75 -4.24
C ILE A 23 -29.42 10.03 -5.02
N TYR A 24 -28.42 10.91 -5.13
CA TYR A 24 -28.56 12.19 -5.82
C TYR A 24 -28.69 12.00 -7.33
N ASP A 25 -27.84 11.17 -7.92
CA ASP A 25 -27.83 10.91 -9.36
C ASP A 25 -27.58 9.42 -9.68
N PRO A 26 -28.58 8.68 -10.18
CA PRO A 26 -28.39 7.30 -10.64
C PRO A 26 -27.65 7.21 -11.99
N ILE A 27 -27.45 8.34 -12.71
CA ILE A 27 -26.88 8.41 -14.07
C ILE A 27 -25.70 9.39 -14.07
N TYR A 28 -24.65 9.07 -13.31
CA TYR A 28 -23.39 9.81 -13.39
C TYR A 28 -22.74 9.66 -14.78
N PRO A 29 -22.35 10.75 -15.47
CA PRO A 29 -21.80 10.66 -16.83
C PRO A 29 -20.48 9.88 -16.86
N ILE A 30 -20.35 8.93 -17.79
CA ILE A 30 -19.12 8.15 -17.91
C ILE A 30 -17.90 8.99 -18.32
N SER A 31 -18.13 10.12 -19.00
CA SER A 31 -17.09 11.09 -19.36
C SER A 31 -16.40 11.71 -18.14
N ASP A 32 -17.14 11.83 -17.05
CA ASP A 32 -16.68 12.50 -15.83
C ASP A 32 -16.01 11.49 -14.89
N VAL A 33 -16.04 10.19 -15.26
CA VAL A 33 -15.33 9.13 -14.56
C VAL A 33 -13.89 9.10 -15.04
N SER A 34 -13.02 9.65 -14.19
CA SER A 34 -11.58 9.53 -14.36
C SER A 34 -11.14 8.05 -14.44
N PHE A 35 -10.35 7.73 -15.46
CA PHE A 35 -9.75 6.40 -15.56
C PHE A 35 -8.86 6.13 -14.32
N PRO A 36 -8.96 4.96 -13.68
CA PRO A 36 -8.26 4.69 -12.42
C PRO A 36 -6.74 4.52 -12.63
N ALA A 37 -5.99 4.57 -11.53
CA ALA A 37 -4.63 4.07 -11.52
C ALA A 37 -4.63 2.53 -11.62
N VAL A 38 -3.76 1.97 -12.46
CA VAL A 38 -3.66 0.51 -12.67
C VAL A 38 -2.23 0.06 -12.37
N SER A 39 -2.08 -0.88 -11.42
CA SER A 39 -0.78 -1.44 -11.05
C SER A 39 -0.63 -2.86 -11.56
N ILE A 40 0.46 -3.12 -12.29
CA ILE A 40 0.86 -4.44 -12.76
C ILE A 40 2.07 -4.89 -11.94
N CYS A 41 1.92 -6.03 -11.27
CA CYS A 41 2.93 -6.59 -10.37
C CYS A 41 3.33 -7.99 -10.84
N SER A 42 4.63 -8.29 -10.80
CA SER A 42 5.12 -9.65 -11.00
C SER A 42 4.74 -10.54 -9.80
N MET A 43 4.25 -11.76 -10.08
CA MET A 43 4.10 -12.80 -9.04
C MET A 43 5.46 -13.29 -8.54
N ASN A 44 6.50 -13.21 -9.38
CA ASN A 44 7.86 -13.43 -8.95
C ASN A 44 8.37 -12.20 -8.18
N ARG A 45 8.43 -12.30 -6.85
CA ARG A 45 8.85 -11.23 -5.94
C ARG A 45 10.36 -11.01 -5.93
N ILE A 46 11.14 -12.07 -6.16
CA ILE A 46 12.60 -12.03 -6.15
C ILE A 46 13.09 -12.64 -7.47
N SER A 47 13.57 -11.80 -8.37
CA SER A 47 14.19 -12.24 -9.63
C SER A 47 15.34 -13.21 -9.33
N ASN A 48 15.30 -14.37 -9.96
CA ASN A 48 16.36 -15.39 -9.83
C ASN A 48 17.72 -14.82 -10.29
N GLU A 49 17.72 -14.05 -11.37
CA GLU A 49 18.93 -13.39 -11.87
C GLU A 49 19.47 -12.37 -10.86
N SER A 50 18.61 -11.48 -10.35
CA SER A 50 19.01 -10.49 -9.33
C SER A 50 19.48 -11.16 -8.04
N ALA A 51 18.85 -12.26 -7.61
CA ALA A 51 19.26 -13.03 -6.45
C ALA A 51 20.65 -13.65 -6.62
N LYS A 52 20.96 -14.21 -7.80
CA LYS A 52 22.30 -14.75 -8.10
C LYS A 52 23.38 -13.67 -8.09
N LEU A 53 23.09 -12.51 -8.66
CA LEU A 53 24.01 -11.37 -8.65
C LEU A 53 24.26 -10.87 -7.23
N TYR A 54 23.19 -10.72 -6.44
CA TYR A 54 23.28 -10.29 -5.05
C TYR A 54 24.01 -11.32 -4.18
N ALA A 55 23.80 -12.63 -4.40
CA ALA A 55 24.54 -13.67 -3.69
C ALA A 55 26.06 -13.56 -3.89
N ARG A 56 26.49 -13.26 -5.14
CA ARG A 56 27.91 -13.00 -5.46
C ARG A 56 28.42 -11.69 -4.85
N GLU A 57 27.56 -10.69 -4.70
CA GLU A 57 27.89 -9.45 -3.98
C GLU A 57 28.18 -9.75 -2.49
N LEU A 58 27.29 -10.48 -1.83
CA LEU A 58 27.43 -10.85 -0.41
C LEU A 58 28.64 -11.76 -0.18
N GLN A 59 28.91 -12.70 -1.08
CA GLN A 59 30.12 -13.54 -1.03
C GLN A 59 31.40 -12.71 -0.95
N ARG A 60 31.51 -11.64 -1.77
CA ARG A 60 32.71 -10.79 -1.80
C ARG A 60 32.92 -10.02 -0.50
N LYS A 61 31.84 -9.73 0.22
CA LYS A 61 31.85 -8.98 1.49
C LYS A 61 31.98 -9.89 2.72
N ASP A 62 31.91 -11.21 2.54
CA ASP A 62 31.89 -12.16 3.65
C ASP A 62 33.29 -12.46 4.21
N PRO A 63 33.59 -12.12 5.49
CA PRO A 63 34.89 -12.43 6.09
C PRO A 63 35.13 -13.93 6.22
N ARG A 64 34.07 -14.75 6.27
CA ARG A 64 34.16 -16.21 6.38
C ARG A 64 34.34 -16.90 5.03
N LYS A 65 34.35 -16.15 3.92
CA LYS A 65 34.54 -16.65 2.55
C LYS A 65 33.58 -17.81 2.18
N ARG A 66 32.32 -17.75 2.63
CA ARG A 66 31.29 -18.71 2.23
C ARG A 66 30.98 -18.58 0.73
N SER A 67 30.40 -19.63 0.15
CA SER A 67 30.10 -19.66 -1.29
C SER A 67 28.92 -18.77 -1.68
N ALA A 68 28.82 -18.41 -2.96
CA ALA A 68 27.66 -17.69 -3.48
C ALA A 68 26.37 -18.53 -3.32
N GLU A 69 26.49 -19.86 -3.45
CA GLU A 69 25.38 -20.80 -3.29
C GLU A 69 24.80 -20.74 -1.87
N TYR A 70 25.65 -20.57 -0.86
CA TYR A 70 25.21 -20.35 0.51
C TYR A 70 24.32 -19.11 0.62
N PHE A 71 24.77 -17.96 0.09
CA PHE A 71 24.00 -16.71 0.15
C PHE A 71 22.74 -16.76 -0.71
N TYR A 72 22.78 -17.39 -1.87
CA TYR A 72 21.61 -17.65 -2.70
C TYR A 72 20.52 -18.39 -1.91
N GLY A 73 20.92 -19.40 -1.13
CA GLY A 73 20.02 -20.12 -0.23
C GLY A 73 19.49 -19.28 0.94
N GLN A 74 20.21 -18.25 1.39
CA GLN A 74 19.74 -17.34 2.45
C GLN A 74 18.80 -16.24 1.93
N ILE A 75 18.99 -15.78 0.67
CA ILE A 75 18.18 -14.71 0.06
C ILE A 75 16.68 -15.06 0.06
N LYS A 76 16.32 -16.35 0.03
CA LYS A 76 14.92 -16.79 0.18
C LYS A 76 14.24 -16.21 1.42
N TYR A 77 14.98 -15.95 2.50
CA TYR A 77 14.39 -15.37 3.72
C TYR A 77 13.87 -13.96 3.49
N LEU A 78 14.40 -13.20 2.53
CA LEU A 78 13.92 -11.86 2.22
C LEU A 78 12.48 -11.83 1.71
N GLN A 79 11.93 -12.95 1.22
CA GLN A 79 10.53 -13.06 0.83
C GLN A 79 9.58 -12.77 2.02
N TYR A 80 10.04 -13.02 3.24
CA TYR A 80 9.26 -12.80 4.46
C TYR A 80 9.21 -11.33 4.89
N ASN A 81 9.88 -10.42 4.18
CA ASN A 81 9.62 -8.99 4.34
C ASN A 81 8.31 -8.57 3.66
N TYR A 82 7.81 -9.37 2.70
CA TYR A 82 6.48 -9.14 2.15
C TYR A 82 5.40 -9.64 3.12
N TYR A 83 4.21 -9.05 2.96
CA TYR A 83 3.01 -9.41 3.70
C TYR A 83 2.47 -10.76 3.20
N GLU A 84 3.05 -11.85 3.68
CA GLU A 84 2.58 -13.21 3.43
C GLU A 84 2.25 -13.89 4.75
N PRO A 85 1.00 -14.38 4.93
CA PRO A 85 0.62 -15.14 6.12
C PRO A 85 1.40 -16.45 6.16
N GLY A 86 1.88 -16.81 7.35
CA GLY A 86 2.62 -18.05 7.58
C GLY A 86 3.80 -17.89 8.52
N GLU A 87 4.05 -18.93 9.30
CA GLU A 87 5.23 -19.02 10.16
C GLU A 87 6.51 -19.01 9.32
N MET A 88 7.56 -18.40 9.86
CA MET A 88 8.90 -18.48 9.28
C MET A 88 9.59 -19.73 9.85
N PRO A 89 9.68 -20.84 9.10
CA PRO A 89 10.11 -22.14 9.65
C PRO A 89 11.57 -22.16 10.16
N ASP A 90 12.41 -21.24 9.72
CA ASP A 90 13.81 -21.11 10.18
C ASP A 90 14.09 -19.72 10.77
N TYR A 91 13.31 -19.27 11.75
CA TYR A 91 13.45 -17.94 12.34
C TYR A 91 14.89 -17.61 12.78
N GLU A 92 15.57 -18.54 13.46
CA GLU A 92 16.95 -18.32 13.93
C GLU A 92 17.95 -18.11 12.77
N LYS A 93 17.79 -18.85 11.67
CA LYS A 93 18.67 -18.70 10.49
C LYS A 93 18.39 -17.37 9.78
N ALA A 94 17.11 -16.99 9.67
CA ALA A 94 16.72 -15.70 9.12
C ALA A 94 17.29 -14.52 9.93
N LEU A 95 17.28 -14.61 11.27
CA LEU A 95 17.90 -13.61 12.13
C LEU A 95 19.43 -13.57 11.99
N LYS A 96 20.10 -14.72 11.90
CA LYS A 96 21.55 -14.78 11.62
C LYS A 96 21.88 -14.13 10.29
N PHE A 97 21.05 -14.35 9.27
CA PHE A 97 21.19 -13.71 7.97
C PHE A 97 20.94 -12.20 8.06
N GLN A 98 19.89 -11.75 8.75
CA GLN A 98 19.62 -10.32 8.95
C GLN A 98 20.80 -9.59 9.61
N ARG A 99 21.39 -10.17 10.67
CA ARG A 99 22.58 -9.57 11.32
C ARG A 99 23.77 -9.45 10.38
N PHE A 100 23.93 -10.40 9.46
CA PHE A 100 24.95 -10.29 8.41
C PHE A 100 24.65 -9.12 7.46
N LEU A 101 23.39 -8.95 7.06
CA LEU A 101 22.98 -7.83 6.20
C LEU A 101 23.16 -6.47 6.88
N ASP A 102 22.84 -6.36 8.17
CA ASP A 102 22.98 -5.11 8.94
C ASP A 102 24.44 -4.61 8.97
N ILE A 103 25.40 -5.53 8.88
CA ILE A 103 26.84 -5.20 8.89
C ILE A 103 27.38 -4.99 7.47
N TYR A 104 27.03 -5.86 6.52
CA TYR A 104 27.70 -5.96 5.22
C TYR A 104 26.86 -5.48 4.02
N ASP A 105 25.57 -5.24 4.18
CA ASP A 105 24.70 -4.68 3.14
C ASP A 105 24.06 -3.34 3.54
N ARG A 106 24.95 -2.40 3.80
CA ARG A 106 24.67 -1.03 4.19
C ARG A 106 25.42 -0.11 3.23
N LYS A 107 24.78 0.99 2.79
CA LYS A 107 25.49 2.12 2.18
C LYS A 107 26.09 3.03 3.25
N ASP A 108 27.03 3.89 2.87
CA ASP A 108 27.72 4.78 3.82
C ASP A 108 26.76 5.76 4.53
N ASP A 109 25.63 6.10 3.90
CA ASP A 109 24.56 6.94 4.43
C ASP A 109 23.46 6.18 5.20
N GLU A 110 23.55 4.85 5.28
CA GLU A 110 22.57 3.99 5.97
C GLU A 110 23.12 3.55 7.34
N LEU A 111 22.33 3.65 8.41
CA LEU A 111 22.74 3.16 9.74
C LEU A 111 22.57 1.63 9.88
N PHE A 112 21.60 1.07 9.18
CA PHE A 112 21.22 -0.35 9.20
C PHE A 112 20.77 -0.80 7.81
N PHE A 113 20.58 -2.10 7.62
CA PHE A 113 20.14 -2.67 6.35
C PHE A 113 18.85 -2.00 5.84
N ASN A 114 18.89 -1.48 4.62
CA ASN A 114 17.74 -0.85 3.99
C ASN A 114 16.94 -1.86 3.16
N THR A 115 15.91 -2.43 3.80
CA THR A 115 14.99 -3.38 3.15
C THR A 115 14.39 -2.78 1.88
N ARG A 116 13.94 -1.53 1.89
CA ARG A 116 13.29 -0.91 0.73
C ARG A 116 14.21 -0.85 -0.49
N ARG A 117 15.44 -0.40 -0.30
CA ARG A 117 16.47 -0.37 -1.35
C ARG A 117 16.73 -1.78 -1.89
N ARG A 118 16.97 -2.74 -1.00
CA ARG A 118 17.37 -4.08 -1.44
C ARG A 118 16.22 -4.82 -2.13
N MET A 119 15.00 -4.72 -1.63
CA MET A 119 13.83 -5.34 -2.25
C MET A 119 13.51 -4.72 -3.62
N ALA A 120 13.74 -3.42 -3.81
CA ALA A 120 13.61 -2.78 -5.12
C ALA A 120 14.58 -3.36 -6.16
N MET A 121 15.82 -3.68 -5.76
CA MET A 121 16.83 -4.27 -6.64
C MET A 121 16.58 -5.77 -6.93
N LEU A 122 15.90 -6.46 -6.03
CA LEU A 122 15.58 -7.89 -6.17
C LEU A 122 14.28 -8.13 -6.96
N THR A 123 13.36 -7.17 -6.97
CA THR A 123 12.10 -7.27 -7.71
C THR A 123 12.35 -7.12 -9.22
N PRO A 124 11.65 -7.88 -10.10
CA PRO A 124 11.71 -7.64 -11.54
C PRO A 124 11.28 -6.20 -11.91
N ASN A 125 12.04 -5.56 -12.79
CA ASN A 125 11.77 -4.20 -13.24
C ASN A 125 10.65 -4.12 -14.29
N CYS A 126 10.13 -2.92 -14.54
CA CYS A 126 9.01 -2.74 -15.47
C CYS A 126 9.33 -3.11 -16.92
N SER A 127 10.57 -2.95 -17.38
CA SER A 127 10.98 -3.33 -18.75
C SER A 127 11.00 -4.85 -18.96
N SER A 128 11.20 -5.63 -17.89
CA SER A 128 11.09 -7.09 -17.94
C SER A 128 9.63 -7.56 -18.04
N ILE A 129 8.70 -6.83 -17.42
CA ILE A 129 7.27 -7.17 -17.31
C ILE A 129 6.47 -6.65 -18.51
N LEU A 130 6.64 -5.37 -18.86
CA LEU A 130 5.89 -4.66 -19.88
C LEU A 130 6.65 -4.70 -21.20
N LYS A 131 6.07 -5.35 -22.22
CA LYS A 131 6.69 -5.49 -23.54
C LYS A 131 6.07 -4.59 -24.60
N VAL A 132 4.74 -4.50 -24.62
CA VAL A 132 3.99 -3.71 -25.59
C VAL A 132 2.83 -3.04 -24.84
N CYS A 133 2.64 -1.75 -25.07
CA CYS A 133 1.54 -0.98 -24.49
C CYS A 133 0.77 -0.27 -25.59
N ARG A 134 -0.56 -0.28 -25.47
CA ARG A 134 -1.47 0.48 -26.32
C ARG A 134 -2.45 1.25 -25.46
N LEU A 135 -2.62 2.53 -25.77
CA LEU A 135 -3.54 3.42 -25.06
C LEU A 135 -4.48 4.06 -26.07
N GLY A 136 -5.79 3.90 -25.88
CA GLY A 136 -6.78 4.41 -26.83
C GLY A 136 -6.69 3.81 -28.24
N GLY A 137 -6.03 2.66 -28.39
CA GLY A 137 -5.77 2.01 -29.68
C GLY A 137 -4.40 2.34 -30.30
N GLU A 138 -3.70 3.36 -29.78
CA GLU A 138 -2.39 3.79 -30.28
C GLU A 138 -1.24 3.13 -29.52
N ASP A 139 -0.15 2.82 -30.21
CA ASP A 139 1.06 2.28 -29.58
C ASP A 139 1.71 3.36 -28.68
N ALA A 140 2.08 2.95 -27.46
CA ALA A 140 2.65 3.84 -26.46
C ALA A 140 3.91 3.22 -25.82
N ASP A 141 4.83 4.08 -25.39
CA ASP A 141 6.02 3.65 -24.66
C ASP A 141 5.66 3.29 -23.21
N CYS A 142 5.70 2.00 -22.90
CA CYS A 142 5.38 1.47 -21.57
C CYS A 142 6.15 2.17 -20.45
N LEU A 143 7.44 2.51 -20.65
CA LEU A 143 8.28 3.07 -19.60
C LEU A 143 8.03 4.56 -19.36
N ARG A 144 7.33 5.23 -20.28
CA ARG A 144 6.87 6.61 -20.12
C ARG A 144 5.49 6.68 -19.46
N GLU A 145 4.64 5.69 -19.74
CA GLU A 145 3.26 5.65 -19.24
C GLU A 145 3.14 5.00 -17.84
N PHE A 146 4.03 4.05 -17.53
CA PHE A 146 4.07 3.37 -16.23
C PHE A 146 5.22 3.87 -15.38
N THR A 147 4.97 3.98 -14.08
CA THR A 147 5.97 4.38 -13.08
C THR A 147 6.20 3.27 -12.06
N GLU A 148 7.45 3.02 -11.70
CA GLU A 148 7.79 2.11 -10.61
C GLU A 148 7.27 2.67 -9.29
N THR A 149 6.47 1.87 -8.59
CA THR A 149 5.67 2.32 -7.46
C THR A 149 5.55 1.21 -6.43
N PHE A 150 5.86 1.52 -5.18
CA PHE A 150 5.60 0.61 -4.07
C PHE A 150 4.11 0.52 -3.79
N THR A 151 3.63 -0.73 -3.74
CA THR A 151 2.27 -1.15 -3.40
C THR A 151 2.35 -2.22 -2.31
N ALA A 152 1.21 -2.60 -1.70
CA ALA A 152 1.17 -3.71 -0.75
C ALA A 152 1.65 -5.07 -1.31
N ARG A 153 1.83 -5.21 -2.64
CA ARG A 153 2.38 -6.41 -3.29
C ARG A 153 3.88 -6.28 -3.62
N GLY A 154 4.52 -5.17 -3.30
CA GLY A 154 5.91 -4.88 -3.67
C GLY A 154 6.05 -3.71 -4.63
N LEU A 155 7.20 -3.68 -5.32
CA LEU A 155 7.45 -2.72 -6.39
C LEU A 155 6.71 -3.17 -7.65
N CYS A 156 5.80 -2.34 -8.14
CA CYS A 156 4.96 -2.61 -9.30
C CYS A 156 5.01 -1.47 -10.30
N CYS A 157 4.50 -1.72 -11.51
CA CYS A 157 4.39 -0.74 -12.57
C CYS A 157 3.00 -0.12 -12.52
N THR A 158 2.90 1.15 -12.15
CA THR A 158 1.62 1.85 -12.00
C THR A 158 1.40 2.86 -13.11
N PHE A 159 0.33 2.66 -13.87
CA PHE A 159 -0.24 3.61 -14.82
C PHE A 159 -1.11 4.64 -14.11
N ASN A 160 -1.13 5.86 -14.63
CA ASN A 160 -2.01 6.95 -14.19
C ASN A 160 -1.91 7.34 -12.70
N ARG A 161 -0.73 7.13 -12.08
CA ARG A 161 -0.47 7.54 -10.69
C ARG A 161 -0.63 9.06 -10.51
N ASN A 162 0.09 9.86 -11.28
CA ASN A 162 0.27 11.29 -10.98
C ASN A 162 -0.90 12.20 -11.38
N ARG A 163 -1.92 11.70 -12.08
CA ARG A 163 -3.03 12.54 -12.58
C ARG A 163 -4.21 12.59 -11.61
N ASN A 164 -4.54 11.47 -10.96
CA ASN A 164 -5.81 11.34 -10.21
C ASN A 164 -5.67 10.84 -8.76
N SER A 165 -4.53 10.26 -8.37
CA SER A 165 -4.34 9.71 -7.02
C SER A 165 -2.87 9.73 -6.62
N HIS A 166 -2.49 10.56 -5.67
CA HIS A 166 -1.12 10.58 -5.12
C HIS A 166 -0.68 9.24 -4.50
N THR A 167 -1.61 8.29 -4.38
CA THR A 167 -1.42 6.96 -3.85
C THR A 167 -1.63 5.90 -4.91
N ALA A 168 -0.75 4.90 -4.88
CA ALA A 168 -0.86 3.70 -5.67
C ALA A 168 -2.11 2.90 -5.25
N PRO A 169 -2.73 2.12 -6.16
CA PRO A 169 -3.72 1.12 -5.79
C PRO A 169 -3.21 0.24 -4.65
N ASP A 170 -3.86 0.33 -3.49
CA ASP A 170 -3.55 -0.47 -2.31
C ASP A 170 -4.71 -1.45 -2.03
N PRO A 171 -4.55 -2.75 -2.30
CA PRO A 171 -5.53 -3.78 -1.95
C PRO A 171 -5.95 -3.76 -0.48
N SER A 172 -5.08 -3.27 0.41
CA SER A 172 -5.39 -3.17 1.83
C SER A 172 -6.52 -2.17 2.11
N SER A 173 -6.81 -1.23 1.21
CA SER A 173 -7.94 -0.32 1.41
C SER A 173 -9.32 -0.94 1.15
N GLY A 174 -9.38 -2.15 0.60
CA GLY A 174 -10.63 -2.78 0.16
C GLY A 174 -11.29 -2.12 -1.07
N SER A 175 -10.71 -1.05 -1.62
CA SER A 175 -11.25 -0.33 -2.77
C SER A 175 -10.61 -0.73 -4.10
N VAL A 176 -9.78 -1.77 -4.11
CA VAL A 176 -9.00 -2.22 -5.28
C VAL A 176 -9.40 -3.63 -5.67
N GLU A 177 -9.73 -3.82 -6.95
CA GLU A 177 -9.90 -5.15 -7.51
C GLU A 177 -8.56 -5.73 -7.95
N VAL A 178 -8.23 -6.93 -7.44
CA VAL A 178 -7.04 -7.67 -7.85
C VAL A 178 -7.45 -8.83 -8.76
N ARG A 179 -6.68 -9.04 -9.84
CA ARG A 179 -6.76 -10.24 -10.68
C ARG A 179 -5.36 -10.80 -10.91
N ILE A 180 -5.25 -12.11 -10.76
CA ILE A 180 -4.05 -12.85 -11.14
C ILE A 180 -4.19 -13.20 -12.62
N VAL A 181 -3.17 -12.88 -13.40
CA VAL A 181 -3.16 -13.08 -14.86
C VAL A 181 -2.22 -14.22 -15.21
N GLU A 182 -2.69 -15.14 -16.04
CA GLU A 182 -1.87 -16.23 -16.59
C GLU A 182 -1.12 -15.79 -17.85
N GLY A 183 0.11 -16.28 -18.01
CA GLY A 183 0.89 -16.03 -19.22
C GLY A 183 0.26 -16.67 -20.46
N GLY A 184 0.33 -15.97 -21.60
CA GLY A 184 -0.14 -16.47 -22.89
C GLY A 184 -1.66 -16.38 -23.12
N LYS A 185 -2.40 -15.76 -22.20
CA LYS A 185 -3.85 -15.53 -22.33
C LYS A 185 -4.19 -14.05 -22.28
N ASN A 186 -5.19 -13.65 -23.05
CA ASN A 186 -5.78 -12.33 -22.94
C ASN A 186 -6.70 -12.28 -21.72
N THR A 187 -6.49 -11.31 -20.83
CA THR A 187 -7.32 -11.08 -19.66
C THR A 187 -7.97 -9.71 -19.77
N PHE A 188 -9.30 -9.66 -19.67
CA PHE A 188 -10.08 -8.43 -19.71
C PHE A 188 -10.53 -8.04 -18.30
N LEU A 189 -10.31 -6.79 -17.92
CA LEU A 189 -10.72 -6.24 -16.63
C LEU A 189 -11.89 -5.28 -16.84
N ALA A 190 -13.07 -5.64 -16.33
CA ALA A 190 -14.22 -4.75 -16.34
C ALA A 190 -14.11 -3.76 -15.18
N LEU A 191 -14.12 -2.46 -15.47
CA LEU A 191 -14.12 -1.41 -14.46
C LEU A 191 -15.55 -1.10 -14.04
N LYS A 192 -15.82 -1.14 -12.73
CA LYS A 192 -17.11 -0.74 -12.14
C LYS A 192 -16.88 0.40 -11.15
N PRO A 193 -17.00 1.66 -11.58
CA PRO A 193 -16.80 2.80 -10.69
C PRO A 193 -17.89 2.82 -9.61
N ARG A 194 -17.49 3.15 -8.38
CA ARG A 194 -18.40 3.48 -7.27
C ARG A 194 -18.17 4.93 -6.89
N ILE A 195 -19.14 5.78 -7.16
CA ILE A 195 -19.03 7.22 -6.98
C ILE A 195 -19.89 7.61 -5.79
N PHE A 196 -19.26 8.24 -4.81
CA PHE A 196 -19.91 8.82 -3.65
C PHE A 196 -19.64 10.31 -3.68
N GLN A 197 -20.69 11.09 -3.95
CA GLN A 197 -20.64 12.54 -3.90
C GLN A 197 -21.69 13.02 -2.90
N THR A 198 -21.39 14.15 -2.28
CA THR A 198 -22.29 14.85 -1.37
C THR A 198 -22.46 16.27 -1.89
N ILE A 199 -23.60 16.88 -1.59
CA ILE A 199 -23.87 18.27 -1.96
C ILE A 199 -22.99 19.22 -1.13
N ASP A 200 -22.57 20.33 -1.72
CA ASP A 200 -21.64 21.27 -1.08
C ASP A 200 -22.24 21.95 0.16
N GLU A 201 -23.56 22.05 0.27
CA GLU A 201 -24.24 22.62 1.44
C GLU A 201 -23.99 21.80 2.72
N VAL A 202 -23.60 20.53 2.59
CA VAL A 202 -23.21 19.72 3.75
C VAL A 202 -21.89 20.22 4.37
N ARG A 203 -21.12 21.06 3.64
CA ARG A 203 -19.92 21.73 4.17
C ARG A 203 -20.23 22.68 5.34
N TYR A 204 -21.44 23.25 5.40
CA TYR A 204 -21.84 24.16 6.48
C TYR A 204 -21.98 23.46 7.85
N TYR A 205 -22.15 22.14 7.86
CA TYR A 205 -22.20 21.34 9.07
C TYR A 205 -20.79 20.93 9.49
N LYS A 206 -20.51 21.03 10.80
CA LYS A 206 -19.24 20.56 11.35
C LYS A 206 -19.06 19.05 11.10
N PRO A 207 -17.83 18.55 10.89
CA PRO A 207 -17.57 17.13 10.64
C PRO A 207 -18.21 16.18 11.66
N GLU A 208 -18.24 16.56 12.94
CA GLU A 208 -18.80 15.74 14.03
C GLU A 208 -20.32 15.56 13.91
N VAL A 209 -21.00 16.48 13.22
CA VAL A 209 -22.46 16.40 13.00
C VAL A 209 -22.77 15.55 11.77
N ARG A 210 -22.02 15.73 10.68
CA ARG A 210 -22.26 15.03 9.41
C ARG A 210 -21.60 13.65 9.28
N ASN A 211 -20.65 13.33 10.18
CA ASN A 211 -19.94 12.05 10.22
C ASN A 211 -19.24 11.65 8.90
N CYS A 212 -18.88 12.62 8.07
CA CYS A 212 -18.11 12.43 6.85
C CYS A 212 -17.13 13.58 6.64
N MET A 213 -16.08 13.30 5.85
CA MET A 213 -15.04 14.25 5.49
C MET A 213 -15.04 14.45 3.97
N PHE A 214 -14.88 15.69 3.55
CA PHE A 214 -14.60 16.02 2.16
C PHE A 214 -13.13 15.71 1.82
N ASN A 215 -12.83 15.63 0.53
CA ASN A 215 -11.50 15.29 0.03
C ASN A 215 -10.42 16.32 0.41
N ASP A 216 -10.79 17.56 0.70
CA ASP A 216 -9.89 18.67 0.97
C ASP A 216 -9.72 19.02 2.45
N GLU A 217 -10.36 18.29 3.37
CA GLU A 217 -10.46 18.69 4.79
C GLU A 217 -9.32 18.21 5.69
N LEU A 218 -8.48 17.31 5.21
CA LEU A 218 -7.35 16.77 5.97
C LEU A 218 -6.00 16.97 5.24
N PRO A 219 -5.64 18.21 4.88
CA PRO A 219 -4.43 18.48 4.10
C PRO A 219 -3.14 18.20 4.87
N ASP A 220 -3.13 18.41 6.19
CA ASP A 220 -1.93 18.18 7.03
C ASP A 220 -1.50 16.71 7.07
N VAL A 221 -2.46 15.79 6.91
CA VAL A 221 -2.21 14.34 6.96
C VAL A 221 -2.07 13.75 5.56
N PHE A 222 -2.94 14.15 4.62
CA PHE A 222 -3.06 13.52 3.30
C PHE A 222 -2.61 14.41 2.13
N GLY A 223 -2.12 15.61 2.40
CA GLY A 223 -1.66 16.55 1.39
C GLY A 223 -2.80 17.07 0.52
N LYS A 224 -2.85 16.67 -0.76
CA LYS A 224 -3.78 17.27 -1.74
C LYS A 224 -5.19 16.68 -1.72
N SER A 225 -5.35 15.42 -1.31
CA SER A 225 -6.67 14.78 -1.31
C SER A 225 -6.75 13.62 -0.32
N TYR A 226 -7.67 13.75 0.63
CA TYR A 226 -8.20 12.67 1.45
C TYR A 226 -9.07 11.74 0.61
N THR A 227 -8.92 10.44 0.84
CA THR A 227 -9.80 9.39 0.32
C THR A 227 -9.96 8.32 1.39
N TYR A 228 -11.05 7.55 1.34
CA TYR A 228 -11.22 6.37 2.19
C TYR A 228 -10.01 5.44 2.10
N SER A 229 -9.48 5.23 0.89
CA SER A 229 -8.33 4.35 0.70
C SER A 229 -7.07 4.85 1.40
N ASN A 230 -6.74 6.14 1.25
CA ASN A 230 -5.56 6.72 1.87
C ASN A 230 -5.68 6.69 3.40
N CYS A 231 -6.90 6.91 3.91
CA CYS A 231 -7.20 6.81 5.33
C CYS A 231 -6.87 5.44 5.91
N ILE A 232 -7.38 4.36 5.29
CA ILE A 232 -7.16 2.99 5.76
C ILE A 232 -5.69 2.60 5.66
N SER A 233 -5.03 2.89 4.53
CA SER A 233 -3.60 2.62 4.35
C SER A 233 -2.74 3.37 5.37
N TYR A 234 -3.03 4.65 5.63
CA TYR A 234 -2.34 5.44 6.65
C TYR A 234 -2.57 4.89 8.05
N CYS A 235 -3.82 4.55 8.41
CA CYS A 235 -4.17 3.99 9.70
C CYS A 235 -3.38 2.70 9.98
N ARG A 236 -3.38 1.76 9.02
CA ARG A 236 -2.63 0.49 9.13
C ARG A 236 -1.13 0.72 9.27
N THR A 237 -0.56 1.57 8.42
CA THR A 237 0.87 1.89 8.46
C THR A 237 1.25 2.55 9.78
N ARG A 238 0.44 3.48 10.29
CA ARG A 238 0.66 4.16 11.56
C ARG A 238 0.64 3.18 12.73
N SER A 239 -0.33 2.26 12.77
CA SER A 239 -0.40 1.22 13.80
C SER A 239 0.86 0.35 13.81
N GLN A 240 1.34 -0.07 12.64
CA GLN A 240 2.58 -0.86 12.53
C GLN A 240 3.81 -0.09 13.02
N VAL A 241 3.93 1.19 12.68
CA VAL A 241 5.03 2.04 13.16
C VAL A 241 4.97 2.24 14.68
N VAL A 242 3.79 2.45 15.26
CA VAL A 242 3.64 2.66 16.71
C VAL A 242 3.88 1.38 17.50
N LEU A 243 3.47 0.22 16.97
CA LEU A 243 3.55 -1.06 17.69
C LEU A 243 4.87 -1.81 17.48
N CYS A 244 5.47 -1.67 16.29
CA CYS A 244 6.68 -2.42 15.89
C CYS A 244 7.88 -1.54 15.59
N GLU A 245 7.76 -0.21 15.74
CA GLU A 245 8.85 0.77 15.57
C GLU A 245 9.56 0.71 14.21
N CYS A 246 8.86 0.20 13.19
CA CYS A 246 9.40 0.07 11.84
C CYS A 246 8.34 0.37 10.77
N LEU A 247 8.79 0.83 9.61
CA LEU A 247 7.96 1.11 8.44
C LEU A 247 8.05 -0.06 7.44
N PRO A 248 6.97 -0.75 7.06
CA PRO A 248 7.05 -1.76 6.01
C PRO A 248 7.59 -1.14 4.71
N PHE A 249 8.49 -1.84 4.03
CA PHE A 249 9.20 -1.28 2.88
C PHE A 249 8.27 -0.89 1.70
N MET A 250 7.08 -1.47 1.67
CA MET A 250 6.03 -1.23 0.68
C MET A 250 5.20 0.03 0.98
N ALA A 251 5.20 0.49 2.23
CA ALA A 251 4.43 1.65 2.64
C ALA A 251 5.05 2.92 2.04
N ASN A 252 4.19 3.81 1.54
CA ASN A 252 4.60 5.14 1.14
C ASN A 252 4.47 6.07 2.36
N SER A 253 5.55 6.75 2.71
CA SER A 253 5.72 7.53 3.94
C SER A 253 4.90 8.83 3.94
N LEU A 254 3.58 8.71 4.00
CA LEU A 254 2.73 9.87 4.26
C LEU A 254 2.97 10.32 5.70
N ASN A 255 3.79 11.35 5.86
CA ASN A 255 4.04 12.05 7.12
C ASN A 255 4.64 11.19 8.25
N ILE A 256 5.39 10.15 7.89
CA ILE A 256 6.19 9.34 8.83
C ILE A 256 7.61 9.88 8.80
N SER A 257 8.21 10.10 9.97
CA SER A 257 9.56 10.64 10.11
C SER A 257 10.54 9.94 9.17
N SER A 258 11.37 10.72 8.48
CA SER A 258 12.47 10.21 7.65
C SER A 258 13.47 9.36 8.45
N SER A 259 13.44 9.44 9.79
CA SER A 259 14.30 8.65 10.69
C SER A 259 13.78 7.24 10.97
N THR A 260 12.55 6.89 10.57
CA THR A 260 11.99 5.56 10.87
C THR A 260 12.62 4.49 9.98
N ALA A 261 13.18 3.45 10.60
CA ALA A 261 13.77 2.31 9.92
C ALA A 261 12.74 1.53 9.10
N PHE A 262 13.15 0.97 7.97
CA PHE A 262 12.31 -0.01 7.28
C PHE A 262 12.28 -1.33 8.06
N CYS A 263 11.11 -1.96 8.13
CA CYS A 263 10.98 -3.28 8.73
C CYS A 263 11.93 -4.28 8.02
N THR A 264 12.50 -5.15 8.84
CA THR A 264 13.45 -6.20 8.44
C THR A 264 12.94 -7.56 8.93
N LEU A 265 13.71 -8.63 8.69
CA LEU A 265 13.36 -9.97 9.17
C LEU A 265 13.22 -10.04 10.70
N GLN A 266 13.89 -9.16 11.45
CA GLN A 266 13.76 -9.06 12.91
C GLN A 266 12.37 -8.62 13.36
N HIS A 267 11.70 -7.81 12.55
CA HIS A 267 10.41 -7.21 12.90
C HIS A 267 9.23 -8.12 12.58
N ARG A 268 9.44 -9.23 11.84
CA ARG A 268 8.35 -10.09 11.38
C ARG A 268 7.51 -10.66 12.52
N GLY A 269 8.14 -11.05 13.63
CA GLY A 269 7.40 -11.56 14.79
C GLY A 269 6.42 -10.54 15.37
N CYS A 270 6.78 -9.25 15.39
CA CYS A 270 5.89 -8.18 15.80
C CYS A 270 4.79 -7.93 14.78
N LEU A 271 5.15 -7.82 13.49
CA LEU A 271 4.20 -7.56 12.41
C LEU A 271 3.10 -8.63 12.31
N MET A 272 3.45 -9.91 12.52
CA MET A 272 2.47 -11.00 12.52
C MET A 272 1.53 -10.98 13.73
N ARG A 273 1.95 -10.38 14.85
CA ARG A 273 1.13 -10.31 16.07
C ARG A 273 0.07 -9.20 15.99
N TYR A 274 0.39 -8.12 15.28
CA TYR A 274 -0.44 -6.93 15.16
C TYR A 274 -0.94 -6.71 13.74
N ASP A 275 -1.10 -7.81 12.99
CA ASP A 275 -1.80 -7.74 11.72
C ASP A 275 -3.23 -7.23 11.94
N CYS A 276 -3.60 -6.24 11.15
CA CYS A 276 -4.95 -5.69 11.14
C CYS A 276 -5.64 -6.22 9.89
N GLU A 277 -6.26 -7.40 9.99
CA GLU A 277 -7.17 -7.92 8.95
C GLU A 277 -8.34 -6.97 8.70
#